data_AF-Q5BXI5-F1
#
_entry.id   AF-Q5BXI5-F1
#
_cell.length_a   1.000
_cell.length_b   1.000
_cell.length_c   1.000
_cell.angle_alpha   90.00
_cell.angle_beta   90.00
_cell.angle_gamma   90.00
#
_symmetry.space_group_name_H-M   'P 1'
#
loop_
_entity.id
_entity.type
_entity.pdbx_description
1 polymer ?
#
loop_
_entity_poly.entity_id
_entity_poly.type
_entity_poly.pdbx_seq_one_letter_code
_entity_poly.pdbx_strand_id
1 'polypeptide(L)'
;MSAEYHNVELRVFDEAQFTCRTLGTGLTVELRNLKVITIRRHHEIVKEIHVSSLANIYRFSQKTVAVCTKKCVGDAVFTTYLLVFDSPGDVRGFLNSADQLKPRHEENNKDIRASVFDKRTDSWSAVQYFQFYSYISQQQNMMQDYIRTSTYQRAILANASADFRGKVVLDVGAGSGILSFFAIQAGATRVYAVEASNMASHCN
;
A
#
# COMPACT_ATOMS: atom_id res chain seq x y z
N MET A 1 -26.64 -14.76 -5.93
CA MET A 1 -26.19 -14.05 -7.13
C MET A 1 -24.69 -13.87 -7.02
N SER A 2 -23.90 -14.30 -8.02
CA SER A 2 -22.49 -13.92 -8.08
C SER A 2 -22.41 -12.42 -8.35
N ALA A 3 -21.58 -11.71 -7.58
CA ALA A 3 -21.34 -10.29 -7.82
C ALA A 3 -20.32 -10.15 -8.95
N GLU A 4 -20.66 -9.31 -9.93
CA GLU A 4 -19.84 -9.04 -11.11
C GLU A 4 -19.52 -7.55 -11.18
N TYR A 5 -18.25 -7.23 -11.38
CA TYR A 5 -17.73 -5.86 -11.44
C TYR A 5 -17.06 -5.64 -12.78
N HIS A 6 -17.43 -4.56 -13.46
CA HIS A 6 -16.96 -4.25 -14.81
C HIS A 6 -15.92 -3.14 -14.78
N ASN A 7 -15.18 -3.01 -15.89
CA ASN A 7 -14.17 -1.98 -16.09
C ASN A 7 -13.10 -1.92 -14.98
N VAL A 8 -12.71 -3.09 -14.47
CA VAL A 8 -11.68 -3.21 -13.44
C VAL A 8 -10.30 -3.25 -14.10
N GLU A 9 -9.34 -2.52 -13.55
CA GLU A 9 -7.92 -2.70 -13.89
C GLU A 9 -7.29 -3.68 -12.88
N LEU A 10 -6.59 -4.69 -13.41
CA LEU A 10 -5.81 -5.64 -12.62
C LEU A 10 -4.33 -5.25 -12.68
N ARG A 11 -3.72 -5.06 -11.51
CA ARG A 11 -2.27 -4.94 -11.36
C ARG A 11 -1.72 -6.05 -10.47
N VAL A 12 -0.43 -6.34 -10.63
CA VAL A 12 0.32 -7.20 -9.72
C VAL A 12 1.50 -6.43 -9.17
N PHE A 13 1.68 -6.51 -7.85
CA PHE A 13 2.82 -5.96 -7.15
C PHE A 13 3.85 -7.08 -6.94
N ASP A 14 5.04 -6.84 -7.46
CA ASP A 14 6.22 -7.65 -7.22
C ASP A 14 6.94 -7.07 -5.99
N GLU A 15 6.85 -7.79 -4.87
CA GLU A 15 7.44 -7.38 -3.60
C GLU A 15 8.98 -7.42 -3.64
N ALA A 16 9.57 -8.33 -4.41
CA ALA A 16 11.02 -8.48 -4.51
C ALA A 16 11.65 -7.33 -5.31
N GLN A 17 10.97 -6.90 -6.37
CA GLN A 17 11.44 -5.78 -7.20
C GLN A 17 10.86 -4.43 -6.75
N PHE A 18 9.90 -4.43 -5.83
CA PHE A 18 9.12 -3.27 -5.42
C PHE A 18 8.50 -2.54 -6.63
N THR A 19 7.98 -3.31 -7.59
CA THR A 19 7.35 -2.78 -8.81
C THR A 19 5.89 -3.18 -8.89
N CYS A 20 5.09 -2.34 -9.54
CA CYS A 20 3.69 -2.63 -9.82
C CYS A 20 3.49 -2.60 -11.34
N ARG A 21 2.93 -3.67 -11.90
CA ARG A 21 2.65 -3.77 -13.34
C ARG A 21 1.18 -4.06 -13.59
N THR A 22 0.62 -3.41 -14.60
CA THR A 22 -0.74 -3.66 -15.06
C THR A 22 -0.79 -4.95 -15.88
N LEU A 23 -1.67 -5.87 -15.48
CA LEU A 23 -1.95 -7.11 -16.20
C LEU A 23 -3.08 -6.92 -17.23
N GLY A 24 -3.99 -5.98 -16.99
CA GLY A 24 -5.01 -5.59 -17.96
C GLY A 24 -5.97 -4.54 -17.43
N THR A 25 -6.64 -3.84 -18.34
CA THR A 25 -7.69 -2.85 -18.09
C THR A 25 -9.00 -3.29 -18.74
N GLY A 26 -10.13 -2.67 -18.37
CA GLY A 26 -11.44 -3.00 -18.94
C GLY A 26 -11.89 -4.42 -18.62
N LEU A 27 -11.44 -4.98 -17.49
CA LEU A 27 -11.68 -6.37 -17.12
C LEU A 27 -12.99 -6.51 -16.35
N THR A 28 -13.56 -7.70 -16.43
CA THR A 28 -14.69 -8.11 -15.62
C THR A 28 -14.21 -9.03 -14.50
N VAL A 29 -14.57 -8.70 -13.26
CA VAL A 29 -14.21 -9.45 -12.07
C VAL A 29 -15.47 -10.10 -11.49
N GLU A 30 -15.42 -11.42 -11.33
CA GLU A 30 -16.50 -12.23 -10.80
C GLU A 30 -16.01 -13.04 -9.59
N LEU A 31 -16.76 -13.02 -8.49
CA LEU A 31 -16.53 -13.91 -7.36
C LEU A 31 -17.31 -15.21 -7.57
N ARG A 32 -16.61 -16.33 -7.75
CA ARG A 32 -17.19 -17.67 -7.96
C ARG A 32 -17.00 -18.57 -6.76
N ASN A 33 -18.07 -19.32 -6.42
CA ASN A 33 -18.09 -20.41 -5.45
C ASN A 33 -17.47 -20.06 -4.09
N LEU A 34 -17.50 -18.79 -3.73
CA LEU A 34 -16.91 -18.22 -2.53
C LEU A 34 -15.42 -18.57 -2.29
N LYS A 35 -14.65 -18.91 -3.34
CA LYS A 35 -13.22 -19.26 -3.19
C LYS A 35 -12.32 -18.82 -4.35
N VAL A 36 -12.89 -18.36 -5.47
CA VAL A 36 -12.11 -17.98 -6.66
C VAL A 36 -12.57 -16.61 -7.15
N ILE A 37 -11.62 -15.70 -7.31
CA ILE A 37 -11.82 -14.43 -8.01
C ILE A 37 -11.40 -14.67 -9.46
N THR A 38 -12.37 -14.66 -10.36
CA THR A 38 -12.16 -14.86 -11.80
C THR A 38 -12.11 -13.51 -12.48
N ILE A 39 -11.09 -13.28 -13.30
CA ILE A 39 -10.86 -12.02 -13.98
C ILE A 39 -10.82 -12.30 -15.47
N ARG A 40 -11.72 -11.65 -16.21
CA ARG A 40 -11.95 -11.90 -17.63
C ARG A 40 -11.80 -10.65 -18.47
N ARG A 41 -11.47 -10.88 -19.74
CA ARG A 41 -11.66 -9.93 -20.82
C ARG A 41 -12.66 -10.55 -21.79
N HIS A 42 -13.86 -10.00 -21.86
CA HIS A 42 -14.97 -10.60 -22.59
C HIS A 42 -15.19 -12.07 -22.16
N HIS A 43 -14.91 -13.03 -23.05
CA HIS A 43 -15.05 -14.47 -22.78
C HIS A 43 -13.75 -15.17 -22.36
N GLU A 44 -12.61 -14.48 -22.40
CA GLU A 44 -11.30 -15.05 -22.07
C GLU A 44 -10.97 -14.85 -20.59
N ILE A 45 -10.49 -15.90 -19.93
CA ILE A 45 -9.98 -15.82 -18.55
C ILE A 45 -8.55 -15.28 -18.58
N VAL A 46 -8.37 -14.07 -18.08
CA VAL A 46 -7.05 -13.44 -17.94
C VAL A 46 -6.34 -13.95 -16.69
N LYS A 47 -7.08 -14.13 -15.59
CA LYS A 47 -6.51 -14.60 -14.33
C LYS A 47 -7.57 -15.23 -13.43
N GLU A 48 -7.18 -16.29 -12.73
CA GLU A 48 -7.90 -16.80 -11.57
C GLU A 48 -7.03 -16.63 -10.32
N ILE A 49 -7.64 -16.12 -9.27
CA ILE A 49 -7.01 -15.97 -7.96
C ILE A 49 -7.77 -16.85 -6.98
N HIS A 50 -7.11 -17.90 -6.52
CA HIS A 50 -7.65 -18.80 -5.49
C HIS A 50 -7.46 -18.15 -4.11
N VAL A 51 -8.57 -17.95 -3.42
CA VAL A 51 -8.62 -17.38 -2.07
C VAL A 51 -8.60 -18.54 -1.08
N SER A 52 -7.42 -18.80 -0.51
CA SER A 52 -7.24 -19.76 0.57
C SER A 52 -7.46 -19.11 1.94
N SER A 53 -7.40 -19.89 3.03
CA SER A 53 -7.43 -19.35 4.40
C SER A 53 -6.28 -18.39 4.72
N LEU A 54 -5.20 -18.43 3.94
CA LEU A 54 -4.03 -17.55 4.08
C LEU A 54 -4.13 -16.28 3.23
N ALA A 55 -5.18 -16.15 2.40
CA ALA A 55 -5.37 -14.99 1.56
C ALA A 55 -5.89 -13.80 2.39
N ASN A 56 -5.26 -12.64 2.21
CA ASN A 56 -5.70 -11.39 2.81
C ASN A 56 -6.31 -10.49 1.73
N ILE A 57 -7.58 -10.14 1.93
CA ILE A 57 -8.31 -9.21 1.07
C ILE A 57 -8.67 -8.00 1.91
N TYR A 58 -8.22 -6.81 1.49
CA TYR A 58 -8.45 -5.56 2.20
C TYR A 58 -8.49 -4.36 1.25
N ARG A 59 -9.09 -3.28 1.75
CA ARG A 59 -9.12 -2.00 1.05
C ARG A 59 -7.71 -1.41 1.01
N PHE A 60 -7.20 -1.14 -0.19
CA PHE A 60 -5.90 -0.46 -0.37
C PHE A 60 -6.08 1.04 -0.57
N SER A 61 -7.12 1.46 -1.29
CA SER A 61 -7.47 2.88 -1.50
C SER A 61 -8.99 3.04 -1.64
N GLN A 62 -9.48 4.25 -1.88
CA GLN A 62 -10.90 4.49 -2.18
C GLN A 62 -11.38 3.75 -3.44
N LYS A 63 -10.47 3.44 -4.36
CA LYS A 63 -10.77 2.77 -5.63
C LYS A 63 -10.05 1.43 -5.79
N THR A 64 -9.30 0.97 -4.79
CA THR A 64 -8.44 -0.21 -4.96
C THR A 64 -8.64 -1.21 -3.83
N VAL A 65 -8.78 -2.48 -4.19
CA VAL A 65 -8.71 -3.63 -3.27
C VAL A 65 -7.41 -4.37 -3.50
N ALA A 66 -6.70 -4.69 -2.43
CA ALA A 66 -5.57 -5.59 -2.47
C ALA A 66 -6.02 -7.02 -2.15
N VAL A 67 -5.55 -7.97 -2.96
CA VAL A 67 -5.73 -9.41 -2.78
C VAL A 67 -4.35 -10.03 -2.68
N CYS A 68 -3.91 -10.30 -1.45
CA CYS A 68 -2.64 -10.93 -1.14
C CYS A 68 -2.87 -12.44 -1.00
N THR A 69 -2.19 -13.24 -1.81
CA THR A 69 -2.30 -14.71 -1.79
C THR A 69 -0.93 -15.37 -1.76
N LYS A 70 -0.85 -16.56 -1.16
CA LYS A 70 0.31 -17.44 -1.24
C LYS A 70 0.11 -18.46 -2.33
N LYS A 71 1.16 -18.72 -3.11
CA LYS A 71 1.12 -19.73 -4.18
C LYS A 71 1.01 -21.15 -3.60
N CYS A 72 1.70 -21.44 -2.48
CA CYS A 72 1.66 -22.71 -1.77
C CYS A 72 1.79 -22.53 -0.24
N VAL A 73 1.36 -23.53 0.53
CA VAL A 73 1.62 -23.59 1.99
C VAL A 73 3.12 -23.78 2.21
N GLY A 74 3.76 -22.86 2.94
CA GLY A 74 5.21 -22.83 3.15
C GLY A 74 5.96 -21.87 2.22
N ASP A 75 5.30 -21.28 1.24
CA ASP A 75 5.90 -20.23 0.40
C ASP A 75 6.16 -18.97 1.24
N ALA A 76 7.37 -18.43 1.13
CA ALA A 76 7.78 -17.22 1.84
C ALA A 76 7.25 -15.95 1.16
N VAL A 77 6.97 -16.03 -0.15
CA VAL A 77 6.65 -14.89 -0.99
C VAL A 77 5.14 -14.79 -1.19
N PHE A 78 4.58 -13.62 -0.86
CA PHE A 78 3.20 -13.29 -1.19
C PHE A 78 3.13 -12.70 -2.59
N THR A 79 2.04 -13.00 -3.31
CA THR A 79 1.68 -12.25 -4.51
C THR A 79 0.53 -11.33 -4.18
N THR A 80 0.75 -10.03 -4.38
CA THR A 80 -0.26 -9.00 -4.13
C THR A 80 -0.85 -8.56 -5.46
N TYR A 81 -2.15 -8.81 -5.65
CA TYR A 81 -2.92 -8.30 -6.78
C TYR A 81 -3.70 -7.06 -6.35
N LEU A 82 -3.72 -6.04 -7.19
CA LEU A 82 -4.50 -4.82 -6.98
C LEU A 82 -5.63 -4.79 -8.00
N LEU A 83 -6.87 -4.79 -7.51
CA LEU A 83 -8.07 -4.59 -8.29
C LEU A 83 -8.47 -3.12 -8.17
N VAL A 84 -8.34 -2.37 -9.26
CA VAL A 84 -8.69 -0.94 -9.33
C VAL A 84 -10.05 -0.81 -9.99
N PHE A 85 -11.03 -0.36 -9.21
CA PHE A 85 -12.43 -0.18 -9.61
C PHE A 85 -12.70 1.28 -9.98
N ASP A 86 -13.76 1.50 -10.76
CA ASP A 86 -14.19 2.86 -11.14
C ASP A 86 -14.72 3.66 -9.96
N SER A 87 -15.49 2.99 -9.08
CA SER A 87 -16.22 3.63 -7.99
C SER A 87 -15.84 3.09 -6.60
N PRO A 88 -15.85 3.95 -5.57
CA PRO A 88 -15.75 3.49 -4.17
C PRO A 88 -16.93 2.61 -3.73
N GLY A 89 -18.06 2.67 -4.44
CA GLY A 89 -19.22 1.80 -4.24
C GLY A 89 -18.89 0.35 -4.59
N ASP A 90 -18.22 0.13 -5.72
CA ASP A 90 -17.80 -1.20 -6.17
C ASP A 90 -16.77 -1.81 -5.23
N VAL A 91 -15.80 -1.01 -4.75
CA VAL A 91 -14.86 -1.44 -3.71
C VAL A 91 -15.60 -1.94 -2.47
N ARG A 92 -16.64 -1.22 -2.03
CA ARG A 92 -17.43 -1.60 -0.86
C ARG A 92 -18.24 -2.88 -1.12
N GLY A 93 -18.90 -2.96 -2.26
CA GLY A 93 -19.65 -4.16 -2.68
C GLY A 93 -18.75 -5.38 -2.79
N PHE A 94 -17.57 -5.23 -3.38
CA PHE A 94 -16.59 -6.30 -3.55
C PHE A 94 -16.12 -6.79 -2.19
N LEU A 95 -15.72 -5.90 -1.29
CA LEU A 95 -15.24 -6.28 0.05
C LEU A 95 -16.34 -6.98 0.87
N ASN A 96 -17.59 -6.53 0.79
CA ASN A 96 -18.71 -7.20 1.46
C ASN A 96 -18.95 -8.62 0.92
N SER A 97 -18.78 -8.80 -0.39
CA SER A 97 -18.87 -10.11 -1.03
C SER A 97 -17.65 -10.98 -0.71
N ALA A 98 -16.47 -10.35 -0.60
CA ALA A 98 -15.21 -11.02 -0.31
C ALA A 98 -15.07 -11.44 1.15
N ASP A 99 -15.68 -10.72 2.10
CA ASP A 99 -15.69 -11.11 3.51
C ASP A 99 -16.48 -12.41 3.73
N GLN A 100 -17.40 -12.77 2.83
CA GLN A 100 -18.07 -14.09 2.81
C GLN A 100 -17.13 -15.22 2.35
N LEU A 101 -15.96 -14.92 1.80
CA LEU A 101 -14.93 -15.91 1.38
C LEU A 101 -14.09 -16.40 2.56
N LYS A 102 -14.06 -15.66 3.69
CA LYS A 102 -13.25 -16.02 4.85
C LYS A 102 -13.98 -17.09 5.67
N PRO A 103 -13.33 -18.20 6.06
CA PRO A 103 -13.96 -19.18 6.93
C PRO A 103 -14.40 -18.50 8.24
N ARG A 104 -15.67 -18.70 8.62
CA ARG A 104 -16.21 -18.29 9.92
C ARG A 104 -15.55 -19.13 11.01
N HIS A 105 -14.37 -18.75 11.45
CA HIS A 105 -13.92 -19.12 12.79
C HIS A 105 -14.48 -18.07 13.77
N GLU A 106 -15.33 -18.54 14.67
CA GLU A 106 -15.71 -17.85 15.90
C GLU A 106 -14.47 -17.69 16.78
N GLU A 107 -13.67 -16.66 16.50
CA GLU A 107 -12.77 -16.09 17.49
C GLU A 107 -13.07 -14.60 17.55
N ASN A 108 -13.14 -14.06 18.77
CA ASN A 108 -13.37 -12.65 19.08
C ASN A 108 -12.31 -11.76 18.40
N ASN A 109 -12.49 -11.47 17.12
CA ASN A 109 -11.42 -10.99 16.24
C ASN A 109 -11.35 -9.46 16.14
N LYS A 110 -11.33 -8.76 17.28
CA LYS A 110 -10.87 -7.36 17.29
C LYS A 110 -9.36 -7.26 17.00
N ASP A 111 -8.61 -8.35 17.15
CA ASP A 111 -7.16 -8.35 17.14
C ASP A 111 -6.49 -8.51 15.76
N ILE A 112 -7.15 -9.08 14.75
CA ILE A 112 -6.54 -9.27 13.42
C ILE A 112 -6.59 -7.99 12.55
N ARG A 113 -7.46 -7.02 12.87
CA ARG A 113 -7.60 -5.78 12.09
C ARG A 113 -6.84 -4.58 12.65
N ALA A 114 -6.35 -4.64 13.89
CA ALA A 114 -5.59 -3.55 14.49
C ALA A 114 -4.12 -3.64 14.04
N SER A 115 -3.58 -2.56 13.46
CA SER A 115 -2.16 -2.49 13.12
C SER A 115 -1.31 -2.54 14.39
N VAL A 116 -0.03 -2.91 14.28
CA VAL A 116 0.90 -2.86 15.43
C VAL A 116 0.95 -1.45 16.05
N PHE A 117 0.74 -0.42 15.22
CA PHE A 117 0.60 0.96 15.67
C PHE A 117 -0.65 1.16 16.54
N ASP A 118 -1.83 0.74 16.07
CA ASP A 118 -3.09 0.86 16.83
C ASP A 118 -3.06 0.08 18.16
N LYS A 119 -2.30 -1.02 18.21
CA LYS A 119 -2.10 -1.80 19.44
C LYS A 119 -1.23 -1.10 20.47
N ARG A 120 -0.33 -0.20 20.03
CA ARG A 120 0.67 0.47 20.88
C ARG A 120 0.37 1.94 21.12
N THR A 121 -0.58 2.52 20.38
CA THR A 121 -0.83 3.95 20.39
C THR A 121 -2.32 4.20 20.55
N ASP A 122 -2.67 4.93 21.60
CA ASP A 122 -4.02 5.43 21.82
C ASP A 122 -4.45 6.31 20.63
N SER A 123 -5.68 6.14 20.14
CA SER A 123 -6.11 6.79 18.91
C SER A 123 -6.21 8.31 19.02
N TRP A 124 -6.51 8.86 20.20
CA TRP A 124 -6.51 10.31 20.40
C TRP A 124 -5.09 10.86 20.36
N SER A 125 -4.17 10.11 20.98
CA SER A 125 -2.74 10.43 20.94
C SER A 125 -2.18 10.40 19.51
N ALA A 126 -2.56 9.39 18.71
CA ALA A 126 -2.18 9.31 17.30
C ALA A 126 -2.72 10.47 16.48
N VAL A 127 -4.00 10.82 16.65
CA VAL A 127 -4.62 11.96 15.94
C VAL A 127 -3.89 13.26 16.28
N GLN A 128 -3.65 13.52 17.56
CA GLN A 128 -2.95 14.75 17.98
C GLN A 128 -1.51 14.80 17.44
N TYR A 129 -0.81 13.65 17.44
CA TYR A 129 0.53 13.54 16.88
C TYR A 129 0.55 13.89 15.38
N PHE A 130 -0.29 13.26 14.56
CA PHE A 130 -0.31 13.54 13.12
C PHE A 130 -0.83 14.94 12.80
N GLN A 131 -1.76 15.49 13.60
CA GLN A 131 -2.17 16.88 13.47
C GLN A 131 -1.01 17.84 13.74
N PHE A 132 -0.20 17.59 14.77
CA PHE A 132 0.97 18.41 15.06
C PHE A 132 1.95 18.45 13.87
N TYR A 133 2.28 17.30 13.28
CA TYR A 133 3.20 17.24 12.13
C TYR A 133 2.59 17.68 10.80
N SER A 134 1.27 17.86 10.74
CA SER A 134 0.60 18.42 9.56
C SER A 134 0.76 19.94 9.39
N TYR A 135 1.26 20.66 10.40
CA TYR A 135 1.51 22.10 10.31
C TYR A 135 2.85 22.40 9.62
N ILE A 136 2.81 23.27 8.61
CA ILE A 136 4.01 23.75 7.88
C ILE A 136 5.02 24.39 8.85
N SER A 137 4.55 25.12 9.86
CA SER A 137 5.44 25.74 10.87
C SER A 137 6.27 24.70 11.62
N GLN A 138 5.72 23.52 11.91
CA GLN A 138 6.46 22.46 12.59
C GLN A 138 7.49 21.80 11.68
N GLN A 139 7.15 21.62 10.40
CA GLN A 139 8.13 21.18 9.40
C GLN A 139 9.25 22.21 9.23
N GLN A 140 8.91 23.50 9.21
CA GLN A 140 9.88 24.58 9.12
C GLN A 140 10.81 24.62 10.34
N ASN A 141 10.29 24.46 11.56
CA ASN A 141 11.11 24.38 12.78
C ASN A 141 12.17 23.28 12.66
N MET A 142 11.75 22.11 12.18
CA MET A 142 12.67 21.00 11.93
C MET A 142 13.70 21.32 10.82
N MET A 143 13.28 21.92 9.70
CA MET A 143 14.19 22.25 8.60
C MET A 143 15.19 23.37 8.96
N GLN A 144 14.79 24.32 9.79
CA GLN A 144 15.65 25.40 10.27
C GLN A 144 16.69 24.94 11.29
N ASP A 145 16.51 23.76 11.89
CA ASP A 145 17.60 23.10 12.60
C ASP A 145 18.68 22.67 11.59
N TYR A 146 19.66 23.57 11.45
CA TYR A 146 20.77 23.42 10.53
C TYR A 146 21.65 22.21 10.89
N ILE A 147 21.93 21.97 12.18
CA ILE A 147 22.79 20.87 12.60
C ILE A 147 22.15 19.55 12.20
N ARG A 148 20.86 19.38 12.52
CA ARG A 148 20.09 18.17 12.17
C ARG A 148 20.04 17.97 10.65
N THR A 149 19.56 18.95 9.91
CA THR A 149 19.29 18.82 8.46
C THR A 149 20.58 18.68 7.65
N SER A 150 21.62 19.47 7.95
CA SER A 150 22.92 19.37 7.26
C SER A 150 23.66 18.08 7.58
N THR A 151 23.45 17.49 8.76
CA THR A 151 24.07 16.21 9.11
C THR A 151 23.46 15.07 8.30
N TYR A 152 22.13 15.02 8.14
CA TYR A 152 21.49 14.06 7.25
C TYR A 152 21.93 14.24 5.79
N GLN A 153 21.95 15.48 5.30
CA GLN A 153 22.39 15.75 3.93
C GLN A 153 23.82 15.26 3.67
N ARG A 154 24.75 15.59 4.58
CA ARG A 154 26.15 15.15 4.46
C ARG A 154 26.28 13.63 4.54
N ALA A 155 25.57 12.97 5.45
CA ALA A 155 25.61 11.52 5.58
C ALA A 155 25.12 10.82 4.29
N ILE A 156 24.03 11.30 3.70
CA ILE A 156 23.47 10.76 2.46
C ILE A 156 24.43 10.99 1.28
N LEU A 157 24.90 12.22 1.10
CA LEU A 157 25.78 12.56 -0.03
C LEU A 157 27.17 11.91 0.07
N ALA A 158 27.73 11.78 1.28
CA ALA A 158 29.01 11.12 1.49
C ALA A 158 28.97 9.63 1.11
N ASN A 159 27.80 8.98 1.24
CA ASN A 159 27.59 7.59 0.89
C ASN A 159 26.84 7.40 -0.45
N ALA A 160 26.74 8.45 -1.25
CA ALA A 160 25.91 8.47 -2.46
C ALA A 160 26.23 7.31 -3.42
N SER A 161 27.51 7.06 -3.72
CA SER A 161 27.91 6.03 -4.67
C SER A 161 27.65 4.60 -4.20
N ALA A 162 27.75 4.34 -2.88
CA ALA A 162 27.58 3.01 -2.31
C ALA A 162 26.10 2.68 -2.07
N ASP A 163 25.37 3.62 -1.47
CA ASP A 163 24.08 3.32 -0.83
C ASP A 163 22.87 3.92 -1.55
N PHE A 164 23.06 4.92 -2.42
CA PHE A 164 21.94 5.65 -3.03
C PHE A 164 21.91 5.57 -4.55
N ARG A 165 23.06 5.68 -5.23
CA ARG A 165 23.12 5.76 -6.69
C ARG A 165 22.52 4.51 -7.32
N GLY A 166 21.50 4.71 -8.17
CA GLY A 166 20.82 3.63 -8.86
C GLY A 166 19.84 2.83 -7.98
N LYS A 167 19.67 3.18 -6.70
CA LYS A 167 18.84 2.43 -5.75
C LYS A 167 17.40 2.94 -5.69
N VAL A 168 16.53 2.08 -5.18
CA VAL A 168 15.17 2.44 -4.78
C VAL A 168 15.17 2.69 -3.28
N VAL A 169 14.68 3.86 -2.85
CA VAL A 169 14.71 4.31 -1.45
C VAL A 169 13.29 4.46 -0.91
N LEU A 170 13.09 4.15 0.37
CA LEU A 170 11.86 4.40 1.12
C LEU A 170 12.16 5.42 2.22
N ASP A 171 11.47 6.56 2.20
CA ASP A 171 11.54 7.61 3.22
C ASP A 171 10.29 7.52 4.11
N VAL A 172 10.47 7.13 5.37
CA VAL A 172 9.38 6.81 6.31
C VAL A 172 9.16 8.00 7.25
N GLY A 173 7.95 8.57 7.23
CA GLY A 173 7.67 9.83 7.93
C GLY A 173 8.31 11.00 7.18
N ALA A 174 8.09 11.05 5.86
CA ALA A 174 8.81 11.94 4.96
C ALA A 174 8.57 13.42 5.27
N GLY A 175 7.47 13.78 5.93
CA GLY A 175 7.12 15.17 6.25
C GLY A 175 7.09 16.03 4.99
N SER A 176 7.96 17.04 4.93
CA SER A 176 8.14 17.89 3.75
C SER A 176 8.87 17.24 2.56
N GLY A 177 9.38 16.01 2.73
CA GLY A 177 10.14 15.29 1.72
C GLY A 177 11.62 15.68 1.63
N ILE A 178 12.15 16.47 2.59
CA ILE A 178 13.53 16.99 2.50
C ILE A 178 14.59 15.87 2.39
N LEU A 179 14.41 14.75 3.10
CA LEU A 179 15.33 13.62 3.02
C LEU A 179 15.19 12.86 1.70
N SER A 180 13.97 12.76 1.18
CA SER A 180 13.71 12.26 -0.17
C SER A 180 14.46 13.06 -1.23
N PHE A 181 14.50 14.40 -1.13
CA PHE A 181 15.30 15.23 -2.04
C PHE A 181 16.80 14.96 -1.93
N PHE A 182 17.34 14.74 -0.73
CA PHE A 182 18.75 14.37 -0.56
C PHE A 182 19.06 13.01 -1.18
N ALA A 183 18.18 12.02 -1.03
CA ALA A 183 18.33 10.72 -1.66
C ALA A 183 18.32 10.83 -3.20
N ILE A 184 17.44 11.67 -3.77
CA ILE A 184 17.42 11.98 -5.21
C ILE A 184 18.73 12.66 -5.64
N GLN A 185 19.21 13.65 -4.89
CA GLN A 185 20.50 14.32 -5.15
C GLN A 185 21.68 13.33 -5.12
N ALA A 186 21.63 12.32 -4.24
CA ALA A 186 22.62 11.24 -4.17
C ALA A 186 22.51 10.23 -5.33
N GLY A 187 21.51 10.36 -6.21
CA GLY A 187 21.34 9.56 -7.42
C GLY A 187 20.41 8.35 -7.27
N ALA A 188 19.50 8.35 -6.28
CA ALA A 188 18.45 7.35 -6.18
C ALA A 188 17.62 7.31 -7.47
N THR A 189 17.37 6.11 -7.99
CA THR A 189 16.52 5.89 -9.19
C THR A 189 15.08 6.24 -8.91
N ARG A 190 14.62 5.95 -7.69
CA ARG A 190 13.25 6.22 -7.23
C ARG A 190 13.22 6.33 -5.72
N VAL A 191 12.43 7.27 -5.21
CA VAL A 191 12.16 7.41 -3.78
C VAL A 191 10.67 7.32 -3.53
N TYR A 192 10.27 6.46 -2.59
CA TYR A 192 8.91 6.38 -2.07
C TYR A 192 8.85 7.15 -0.76
N ALA A 193 8.23 8.32 -0.77
CA ALA A 193 8.01 9.14 0.42
C ALA A 193 6.67 8.75 1.06
N VAL A 194 6.71 8.23 2.29
CA VAL A 194 5.51 7.84 3.04
C VAL A 194 5.31 8.81 4.19
N GLU A 195 4.18 9.50 4.19
CA GLU A 195 3.79 10.44 5.24
C GLU A 195 2.34 10.17 5.65
N ALA A 196 2.11 10.05 6.95
CA ALA A 196 0.80 9.69 7.50
C ALA A 196 -0.09 10.92 7.79
N SER A 197 0.52 12.09 8.00
CA SER A 197 -0.19 13.35 8.20
C SER A 197 -0.61 13.99 6.87
N ASN A 198 -1.45 15.03 6.96
CA ASN A 198 -1.85 15.82 5.79
C ASN A 198 -0.68 16.52 5.08
N MET A 199 0.51 16.56 5.69
CA MET A 199 1.72 17.10 5.08
C MET A 199 2.10 16.37 3.78
N ALA A 200 1.66 15.11 3.61
CA ALA A 200 1.83 14.35 2.38
C ALA A 200 1.38 15.12 1.12
N SER A 201 0.35 15.97 1.24
CA SER A 201 -0.18 16.77 0.12
C SER A 201 0.74 17.92 -0.31
N HIS A 202 1.70 18.29 0.55
CA HIS A 202 2.70 19.33 0.30
C HIS A 202 4.07 18.74 -0.09
N CYS A 203 4.18 17.42 -0.13
CA CYS A 203 5.39 16.69 -0.49
C CYS A 203 5.34 16.28 -1.98
N ASN A 204 5.32 17.25 -2.90
CA ASN A 204 5.27 17.02 -4.35
C ASN A 204 6.23 17.88 -5.16
#